data_AF-A0A5C7RJG4-F1
#
_entry.id   AF-A0A5C7RJG4-F1
#
_cell.length_a   1.000
_cell.length_b   1.000
_cell.length_c   1.000
_cell.angle_alpha   90.00
_cell.angle_beta   90.00
_cell.angle_gamma   90.00
#
_symmetry.space_group_name_H-M   'P 1'
#
loop_
_entity.id
_entity.type
_entity.pdbx_description
1 polymer ?
#
loop_
_entity_poly.entity_id
_entity_poly.type
_entity_poly.pdbx_seq_one_letter_code
_entity_poly.pdbx_strand_id
1 'polypeptide(L)'
;MKFIKVFALFILIQAAAWAGAHVYQNQHRETILIVADTSYAMKPKFPAMQEWIENYEAKARYKHLLVGTDKAMLGNLVDLKSKTVIFRTSFGSMTAESLARYQSTVASRKILLSDGKIQAAGWDVVKF
;
A
#
# COMPACT_ATOMS: atom_id res chain seq x y z
N MET A 1 10.27 24.50 41.78
CA MET A 1 10.88 25.08 40.56
C MET A 1 11.78 24.11 39.79
N LYS A 2 12.68 23.34 40.43
CA LYS A 2 13.54 22.36 39.72
C LYS A 2 12.75 21.28 38.96
N PHE A 3 11.70 20.73 39.58
CA PHE A 3 10.83 19.73 38.94
C PHE A 3 10.19 20.20 37.63
N ILE A 4 9.71 21.44 37.57
CA ILE A 4 9.12 22.01 36.35
C ILE A 4 10.18 22.11 35.23
N LYS A 5 11.41 22.51 35.57
CA LYS A 5 12.51 22.59 34.59
C LYS A 5 12.92 21.21 34.05
N VAL A 6 13.01 20.22 34.93
CA VAL A 6 13.34 18.84 34.53
C VAL A 6 12.22 18.24 33.67
N PHE A 7 10.95 18.45 34.04
CA PHE A 7 9.82 17.98 33.26
C PHE A 7 9.71 18.67 31.90
N ALA A 8 9.95 19.99 31.84
CA ALA A 8 10.02 20.73 30.59
C ALA A 8 11.16 20.24 29.68
N LEU A 9 12.34 19.98 30.24
CA LEU A 9 13.46 19.41 29.49
C LEU A 9 13.12 18.01 28.95
N PHE A 10 12.47 17.18 29.76
CA PHE A 10 12.01 15.86 29.32
C PHE A 10 11.04 15.97 28.14
N ILE A 11 10.05 16.86 28.22
CA ILE A 11 9.11 17.12 27.11
C ILE A 11 9.86 17.59 25.85
N LEU A 12 10.81 18.51 25.98
CA LEU A 12 11.59 19.00 24.86
C LEU A 12 12.40 17.89 24.17
N ILE A 13 13.02 17.01 24.96
CA ILE A 13 13.78 15.87 24.41
C ILE A 13 12.83 14.90 23.68
N GLN A 14 11.66 14.61 24.25
CA GLN A 14 10.67 13.75 23.60
C GLN A 14 10.13 14.37 22.31
N ALA A 15 9.85 15.68 22.31
CA ALA A 15 9.41 16.41 21.13
C ALA A 15 10.49 16.42 20.04
N ALA A 16 11.75 16.63 20.41
CA ALA A 16 12.88 16.59 19.47
C ALA A 16 13.09 15.19 18.90
N ALA A 17 13.02 14.14 19.74
CA ALA A 17 13.12 12.76 19.30
C ALA A 17 11.98 12.38 18.34
N TRP A 18 10.75 12.78 18.67
CA TRP A 18 9.59 12.57 17.82
C TRP A 18 9.72 13.29 16.47
N ALA A 19 10.14 14.56 16.48
CA ALA A 19 10.37 15.33 15.26
C ALA A 19 11.47 14.70 14.40
N GLY A 20 12.58 14.28 15.02
CA GLY A 20 13.68 13.58 14.34
C GLY A 20 13.21 12.27 13.70
N ALA A 21 12.49 11.43 14.45
CA ALA A 21 11.93 10.18 13.93
C ALA A 21 10.93 10.42 12.80
N HIS A 22 10.07 11.45 12.93
CA HIS A 22 9.10 11.83 11.91
C HIS A 22 9.79 12.21 10.59
N VAL A 23 10.81 13.08 10.65
CA VAL A 23 11.56 13.51 9.46
C VAL A 23 12.31 12.33 8.83
N TYR A 24 12.96 11.50 9.64
CA TYR A 24 13.72 10.36 9.15
C TYR A 24 12.84 9.34 8.41
N GLN A 25 11.71 8.94 9.02
CA GLN A 25 10.76 8.01 8.40
C GLN A 25 10.13 8.61 7.15
N ASN A 26 9.93 9.93 7.12
CA ASN A 26 9.40 10.62 5.96
C ASN A 26 10.39 10.66 4.78
N GLN A 27 11.70 10.64 5.04
CA GLN A 27 12.73 10.58 4.00
C GLN A 27 13.01 9.15 3.52
N HIS A 28 12.82 8.15 4.38
CA HIS A 28 13.10 6.73 4.09
C HIS A 28 11.81 5.92 3.98
N ARG A 29 10.85 6.44 3.21
CA ARG A 29 9.55 5.79 3.05
C ARG A 29 9.70 4.49 2.28
N GLU A 30 9.23 3.40 2.88
CA GLU A 30 9.16 2.11 2.22
C GLU A 30 8.15 2.15 1.07
N THR A 31 8.50 1.56 -0.06
CA THR A 31 7.58 1.38 -1.18
C THR A 31 6.90 0.02 -1.10
N ILE A 32 5.57 0.02 -1.13
CA ILE A 32 4.72 -1.17 -1.14
C ILE A 32 3.93 -1.18 -2.44
N LEU A 33 3.99 -2.29 -3.16
CA LEU A 33 3.20 -2.51 -4.37
C LEU A 33 1.95 -3.31 -4.02
N ILE A 34 0.79 -2.78 -4.38
CA ILE A 34 -0.52 -3.45 -4.26
C ILE A 34 -1.03 -3.70 -5.68
N VAL A 35 -1.30 -4.95 -6.03
CA VAL A 35 -1.91 -5.32 -7.31
C VAL A 35 -3.28 -5.91 -7.04
N ALA A 36 -4.30 -5.32 -7.66
CA ALA A 36 -5.67 -5.81 -7.58
C ALA A 36 -6.00 -6.72 -8.77
N ASP A 37 -6.54 -7.90 -8.50
CA ASP A 37 -7.14 -8.75 -9.51
C ASP A 37 -8.44 -8.11 -10.01
N THR A 38 -8.42 -7.59 -11.23
CA THR A 38 -9.60 -7.00 -11.87
C THR A 38 -10.27 -7.95 -12.86
N SER A 39 -10.08 -9.27 -12.70
CA SER A 39 -10.75 -10.28 -13.49
C SER A 39 -12.28 -10.24 -13.33
N TYR A 40 -13.01 -10.76 -14.33
CA TYR A 40 -14.47 -10.83 -14.27
C TYR A 40 -14.99 -11.60 -13.05
N ALA A 41 -14.27 -12.62 -12.61
CA ALA A 41 -14.60 -13.42 -11.44
C ALA A 41 -14.56 -12.59 -10.13
N MET A 42 -13.69 -11.58 -10.08
CA MET A 42 -13.49 -10.74 -8.92
C MET A 42 -14.41 -9.52 -8.86
N LYS A 43 -15.20 -9.26 -9.91
CA LYS A 43 -16.11 -8.11 -9.97
C LYS A 43 -17.02 -7.95 -8.73
N PRO A 44 -17.63 -9.03 -8.17
CA PRO A 44 -18.42 -8.92 -6.95
C PRO A 44 -17.62 -8.50 -5.70
N LYS A 45 -16.28 -8.64 -5.74
CA LYS A 45 -15.35 -8.37 -4.65
C LYS A 45 -14.66 -7.01 -4.77
N PHE A 46 -14.86 -6.27 -5.86
CA PHE A 46 -14.26 -4.96 -6.07
C PHE A 46 -14.51 -3.97 -4.92
N PRO A 47 -15.75 -3.86 -4.36
CA PRO A 47 -15.98 -2.99 -3.21
C PRO A 47 -15.14 -3.37 -1.98
N ALA A 48 -15.04 -4.66 -1.68
CA ALA A 48 -14.28 -5.16 -0.54
C ALA A 48 -12.76 -4.94 -0.73
N MET A 49 -12.26 -5.12 -1.95
CA MET A 49 -10.85 -4.83 -2.27
C MET A 49 -10.55 -3.33 -2.18
N GLN A 50 -11.48 -2.48 -2.63
CA GLN A 50 -11.34 -1.03 -2.48
C GLN A 50 -11.30 -0.62 -1.01
N GLU A 51 -12.24 -1.11 -0.20
CA GLU A 51 -12.27 -0.86 1.24
C GLU A 51 -10.99 -1.36 1.92
N TRP A 52 -10.46 -2.52 1.49
CA TRP A 52 -9.19 -3.01 1.98
C TRP A 52 -8.03 -2.05 1.67
N ILE A 53 -7.96 -1.52 0.44
CA ILE A 53 -6.92 -0.56 0.04
C ILE A 53 -7.03 0.72 0.86
N GLU A 54 -8.24 1.22 1.08
CA GLU A 54 -8.51 2.41 1.89
C GLU A 54 -8.08 2.22 3.35
N ASN A 55 -8.45 1.08 3.94
CA ASN A 55 -8.05 0.71 5.30
C ASN A 55 -6.55 0.48 5.43
N TYR A 56 -5.91 -0.06 4.38
CA TYR A 56 -4.46 -0.26 4.35
C TYR A 56 -3.74 1.08 4.30
N GLU A 57 -4.16 2.00 3.42
CA GLU A 57 -3.60 3.34 3.30
C GLU A 57 -3.70 4.13 4.61
N ALA A 58 -4.86 4.09 5.28
CA ALA A 58 -5.06 4.75 6.56
C ALA A 58 -4.06 4.29 7.65
N LYS A 59 -3.58 3.04 7.56
CA LYS A 59 -2.60 2.45 8.49
C LYS A 59 -1.17 2.55 7.98
N ALA A 60 -0.96 2.80 6.69
CA ALA A 60 0.34 2.79 6.04
C ALA A 60 1.07 4.14 6.18
N ARG A 61 1.25 4.62 7.42
CA ARG A 61 1.98 5.85 7.69
C ARG A 61 3.44 5.71 7.23
N TYR A 62 3.96 6.76 6.58
CA TYR A 62 5.32 6.84 6.01
C TYR A 62 5.63 5.76 4.98
N LYS A 63 4.65 5.39 4.16
CA LYS A 63 4.82 4.42 3.08
C LYS A 63 4.40 5.03 1.74
N HIS A 64 5.09 4.64 0.68
CA HIS A 64 4.68 4.89 -0.69
C HIS A 64 3.89 3.69 -1.20
N LEU A 65 2.62 3.90 -1.55
CA LEU A 65 1.76 2.83 -2.04
C LEU A 65 1.70 2.93 -3.56
N LEU A 66 2.34 2.00 -4.26
CA LEU A 66 2.16 1.81 -5.69
C LEU A 66 1.01 0.86 -5.92
N VAL A 67 0.22 1.14 -6.95
CA VAL A 67 -0.99 0.39 -7.29
C VAL A 67 -0.91 -0.09 -8.72
N GLY A 68 -1.29 -1.34 -8.94
CA GLY A 68 -1.49 -1.92 -10.26
C GLY A 68 -2.74 -2.79 -10.33
N THR A 69 -3.04 -3.25 -11.53
CA THR A 69 -4.07 -4.25 -11.83
C THR A 69 -3.48 -5.37 -12.66
N ASP A 70 -4.26 -6.39 -13.05
CA ASP A 70 -3.79 -7.39 -14.02
C ASP A 70 -3.42 -6.81 -15.41
N LYS A 71 -3.76 -5.55 -15.70
CA LYS A 71 -3.46 -4.89 -16.98
C LYS A 71 -2.39 -3.83 -16.93
N ALA A 72 -2.38 -3.01 -15.88
CA ALA A 72 -1.58 -1.79 -15.89
C ALA A 72 -1.05 -1.41 -14.52
N MET A 73 0.11 -0.76 -14.51
CA MET A 73 0.59 -0.02 -13.35
C MET A 73 -0.18 1.30 -13.35
N LEU A 74 -0.90 1.59 -12.28
CA LEU A 74 -1.66 2.83 -12.13
C LEU A 74 -0.80 3.95 -11.51
N GLY A 75 0.28 3.57 -10.83
CA GLY A 75 1.22 4.50 -10.20
C GLY A 75 0.96 4.61 -8.71
N ASN A 76 1.24 5.77 -8.14
CA ASN A 76 1.11 6.01 -6.71
C ASN A 76 -0.36 6.24 -6.32
N LEU A 77 -0.81 5.55 -5.27
CA LEU A 77 -2.20 5.57 -4.80
C LEU A 77 -2.70 6.99 -4.52
N VAL A 78 -1.85 7.83 -3.93
CA VAL A 78 -2.21 9.22 -3.55
C VAL A 78 -2.36 10.14 -4.76
N ASP A 79 -1.75 9.78 -5.89
CA ASP A 79 -1.78 10.55 -7.13
C ASP A 79 -2.98 10.14 -8.02
N LEU A 80 -3.73 9.11 -7.63
CA LEU A 80 -4.93 8.69 -8.34
C LEU A 80 -6.07 9.69 -8.12
N LYS A 81 -6.73 10.11 -9.20
CA LYS A 81 -7.92 10.98 -9.14
C LYS A 81 -9.05 10.40 -8.27
N SER A 82 -9.16 9.08 -8.25
CA SER A 82 -10.08 8.32 -7.40
C SER A 82 -9.62 6.88 -7.30
N LYS A 83 -9.79 6.25 -6.14
CA LYS A 83 -9.49 4.82 -5.93
C LYS A 83 -10.42 3.91 -6.73
N THR A 84 -11.61 4.40 -7.09
CA THR A 84 -12.54 3.68 -7.97
C THR A 84 -11.95 3.43 -9.36
N VAL A 85 -10.93 4.19 -9.78
CA VAL A 85 -10.23 3.97 -11.06
C VAL A 85 -9.60 2.58 -11.13
N ILE A 86 -9.17 2.03 -9.98
CA ILE A 86 -8.59 0.68 -9.87
C ILE A 86 -9.58 -0.38 -10.38
N PHE A 87 -10.86 -0.20 -10.08
CA PHE A 87 -11.92 -1.17 -10.35
C PHE A 87 -12.90 -0.72 -11.45
N ARG A 88 -12.55 0.32 -12.21
CA ARG A 88 -13.44 0.92 -13.22
C ARG A 88 -13.79 -0.07 -14.34
N THR A 89 -12.84 -0.94 -14.68
CA THR A 89 -12.99 -1.90 -15.75
C THR A 89 -12.59 -3.27 -15.22
N SER A 90 -13.42 -4.27 -15.50
CA SER A 90 -13.01 -5.66 -15.31
C SER A 90 -12.39 -6.16 -16.60
N PHE A 91 -11.30 -6.88 -16.47
CA PHE A 91 -10.60 -7.51 -17.57
C PHE A 91 -10.75 -9.04 -17.47
N GLY A 92 -10.24 -9.78 -18.44
CA GLY A 92 -10.44 -11.23 -18.57
C GLY A 92 -10.12 -12.03 -17.30
N SER A 93 -8.95 -12.66 -17.26
CA SER A 93 -8.49 -13.42 -16.10
C SER A 93 -7.09 -12.97 -15.74
N MET A 94 -6.82 -12.90 -14.44
CA MET A 94 -5.47 -12.69 -13.95
C MET A 94 -4.65 -13.96 -14.21
N THR A 95 -3.41 -13.79 -14.65
CA THR A 95 -2.49 -14.91 -14.95
C THR A 95 -1.11 -14.67 -14.35
N ALA A 96 -0.26 -15.68 -14.32
CA ALA A 96 1.13 -15.51 -13.86
C ALA A 96 1.90 -14.47 -14.71
N GLU A 97 1.61 -14.39 -16.01
CA GLU A 97 2.21 -13.41 -16.92
C GLU A 97 1.79 -11.98 -16.57
N SER A 98 0.53 -11.78 -16.17
CA SER A 98 0.06 -10.47 -15.72
C SER A 98 0.80 -9.98 -14.47
N LEU A 99 1.18 -10.90 -13.57
CA LEU A 99 2.00 -10.60 -12.39
C LEU A 99 3.48 -10.41 -12.73
N ALA A 100 3.98 -11.12 -13.75
CA ALA A 100 5.38 -11.05 -14.17
C ALA A 100 5.81 -9.61 -14.51
N ARG A 101 4.89 -8.78 -15.03
CA ARG A 101 5.17 -7.36 -15.32
C ARG A 101 5.62 -6.54 -14.11
N TYR A 102 5.30 -6.99 -12.90
CA TYR A 102 5.64 -6.32 -11.66
C TYR A 102 6.93 -6.86 -11.02
N GLN A 103 7.60 -7.85 -11.64
CA GLN A 103 8.83 -8.43 -11.08
C GLN A 103 9.94 -7.38 -10.95
N SER A 104 10.10 -6.52 -11.96
CA SER A 104 11.09 -5.42 -11.96
C SER A 104 10.71 -4.22 -11.10
N THR A 105 9.50 -4.18 -10.55
CA THR A 105 9.10 -3.08 -9.65
C THR A 105 9.82 -3.23 -8.32
N VAL A 106 10.63 -2.22 -7.98
CA VAL A 106 11.34 -2.12 -6.69
C VAL A 106 10.32 -1.77 -5.61
N ALA A 107 9.95 -2.77 -4.82
CA ALA A 107 9.06 -2.61 -3.68
C ALA A 107 9.56 -3.52 -2.55
N SER A 108 9.58 -2.97 -1.34
CA SER A 108 9.90 -3.71 -0.11
C SER A 108 8.92 -4.85 0.14
N ARG A 109 7.67 -4.68 -0.31
CA ARG A 109 6.59 -5.63 -0.15
C ARG A 109 5.67 -5.60 -1.38
N LYS A 110 5.25 -6.77 -1.84
CA LYS A 110 4.31 -6.93 -2.95
C LYS A 110 3.06 -7.66 -2.44
N ILE A 111 1.91 -7.05 -2.61
CA ILE A 111 0.62 -7.54 -2.13
C ILE A 111 -0.29 -7.78 -3.33
N LEU A 112 -0.89 -8.95 -3.38
CA LEU A 112 -1.87 -9.34 -4.39
C LEU A 112 -3.25 -9.47 -3.75
N LEU A 113 -4.23 -8.75 -4.25
CA LEU A 113 -5.64 -8.92 -3.88
C LEU A 113 -6.29 -9.82 -4.94
N SER A 114 -6.63 -11.07 -4.61
CA SER A 114 -7.16 -12.05 -5.57
C SER A 114 -8.04 -13.11 -4.92
N ASP A 115 -8.56 -14.05 -5.72
CA ASP A 115 -9.26 -15.26 -5.21
C ASP A 115 -8.28 -16.32 -4.63
N GLY A 116 -6.97 -16.06 -4.69
CA GLY A 116 -5.93 -16.96 -4.20
C GLY A 116 -5.59 -18.12 -5.13
N LYS A 117 -6.14 -18.18 -6.35
CA LYS A 117 -5.73 -19.20 -7.34
C LYS A 117 -4.30 -18.99 -7.82
N ILE A 118 -3.88 -17.73 -7.89
CA ILE A 118 -2.52 -17.39 -8.30
C ILE A 118 -1.67 -17.19 -7.05
N GLN A 119 -0.62 -18.00 -6.94
CA GLN A 119 0.41 -17.87 -5.93
C GLN A 119 1.71 -17.48 -6.62
N ALA A 120 2.16 -16.26 -6.40
CA ALA A 120 3.43 -15.77 -6.90
C ALA A 120 4.44 -15.71 -5.74
N ALA A 121 5.62 -16.30 -5.93
CA ALA A 121 6.66 -16.28 -4.90
C ALA A 121 7.05 -14.83 -4.55
N GLY A 122 7.14 -14.53 -3.26
CA GLY A 122 7.44 -13.18 -2.77
C GLY A 122 6.24 -12.21 -2.77
N TRP A 123 5.02 -12.71 -3.00
CA TRP A 123 3.79 -11.93 -2.88
C TRP A 123 2.98 -12.36 -1.66
N ASP A 124 2.49 -11.37 -0.93
CA ASP A 124 1.46 -11.59 0.08
C ASP A 124 0.09 -11.57 -0.58
N VAL A 125 -0.60 -12.71 -0.55
CA VAL A 125 -1.92 -12.84 -1.17
C VAL A 125 -3.01 -12.61 -0.15
N VAL A 126 -3.82 -11.57 -0.36
CA VAL A 126 -5.05 -11.29 0.37
C VAL A 126 -6.21 -11.86 -0.43
N LYS A 127 -6.90 -12.84 0.15
CA LYS A 127 -8.00 -13.56 -0.49
C LYS A 127 -9.33 -12.85 -0.30
N PHE A 128 -10.14 -12.77 -1.36
CA PHE A 128 -11.49 -12.20 -1.34
C PHE A 128 -12.54 -13.16 -1.88
#